data_AF-A0A7R9T7T0-F1
#
_entry.id   AF-A0A7R9T7T0-F1
#
_cell.length_a   1.000
_cell.length_b   1.000
_cell.length_c   1.000
_cell.angle_alpha   90.00
_cell.angle_beta   90.00
_cell.angle_gamma   90.00
#
_symmetry.space_group_name_H-M   'P 1'
#
loop_
_entity.id
_entity.type
_entity.pdbx_description
1 polymer ?
#
loop_
_entity_poly.entity_id
_entity_poly.type
_entity_poly.pdbx_seq_one_letter_code
_entity_poly.pdbx_strand_id
1 'polypeptide(L)'
;ASEGGLMTAEFRPWSELVEPFKFDMDAPFFSMLVPTVDTTRFSYLLEVLIEADRSVLYTGVTGVGKSVVATDALRRLEEPKGLVPIFINFSAQTAALDTQLLIESKLEKKRKTRL
;
A
#
# COMPACT_ATOMS: atom_id res chain seq x y z
N ALA A 1 13.55 17.76 -38.26
CA ALA A 1 12.43 16.88 -37.94
C ALA A 1 13.01 15.66 -37.24
N SER A 2 12.99 15.65 -35.91
CA SER A 2 13.49 14.52 -35.11
C SER A 2 12.45 13.41 -35.14
N GLU A 3 12.84 12.27 -35.70
CA GLU A 3 12.03 11.06 -35.81
C GLU A 3 11.46 10.65 -34.45
N GLY A 4 10.13 10.58 -34.37
CA GLY A 4 9.43 10.00 -33.23
C GLY A 4 9.66 8.49 -33.22
N GLY A 5 10.72 8.05 -32.57
CA GLY A 5 10.94 6.64 -32.28
C GLY A 5 9.78 6.09 -31.45
N LEU A 6 9.12 5.04 -31.94
CA LEU A 6 8.13 4.28 -31.18
C LEU A 6 8.81 3.77 -29.90
N MET A 7 8.32 4.18 -28.74
CA MET A 7 8.76 3.57 -27.48
C MET A 7 8.30 2.11 -27.48
N THR A 8 9.24 1.19 -27.70
CA THR A 8 8.99 -0.24 -27.61
C THR A 8 9.00 -0.64 -26.14
N ALA A 9 7.85 -1.07 -25.62
CA ALA A 9 7.77 -1.68 -24.30
C ALA A 9 8.00 -3.19 -24.42
N GLU A 10 8.89 -3.72 -23.59
CA GLU A 10 9.19 -5.15 -23.51
C GLU A 10 8.52 -5.75 -22.26
N PHE A 11 7.84 -6.89 -22.41
CA PHE A 11 7.27 -7.60 -21.27
C PHE A 11 8.37 -8.41 -20.57
N ARG A 12 8.67 -8.07 -19.31
CA ARG A 12 9.74 -8.69 -18.53
C ARG A 12 9.20 -9.46 -17.32
N PRO A 13 9.91 -10.50 -16.85
CA PRO A 13 9.50 -11.26 -15.68
C PRO A 13 9.62 -10.43 -14.40
N TRP A 14 8.65 -10.58 -13.51
CA TRP A 14 8.63 -9.92 -12.19
C TRP A 14 9.86 -10.22 -11.33
N SER A 15 10.54 -11.36 -11.55
CA SER A 15 11.77 -11.72 -10.83
C SER A 15 12.89 -10.69 -10.99
N GLU A 16 12.89 -9.92 -12.08
CA GLU A 16 13.87 -8.84 -12.30
C GLU A 16 13.59 -7.60 -11.44
N LEU A 17 12.38 -7.47 -10.89
CA LEU A 17 11.96 -6.36 -10.03
C LEU A 17 11.97 -6.74 -8.53
N VAL A 18 12.29 -7.98 -8.20
CA VAL A 18 12.36 -8.43 -6.80
C VAL A 18 13.67 -7.92 -6.21
N GLU A 19 13.56 -7.01 -5.25
CA GLU A 19 14.71 -6.49 -4.52
C GLU A 19 15.38 -7.59 -3.67
N PRO A 20 16.71 -7.56 -3.48
CA PRO A 20 17.39 -8.46 -2.57
C PRO A 20 16.92 -8.26 -1.12
N PHE A 21 16.61 -9.35 -0.43
CA PHE A 21 16.31 -9.30 1.00
C PHE A 21 17.54 -8.85 1.80
N LYS A 22 17.38 -7.79 2.60
CA LYS A 22 18.39 -7.33 3.56
C LYS A 22 17.94 -7.73 4.96
N PHE A 23 18.66 -8.67 5.56
CA PHE A 23 18.40 -9.08 6.92
C PHE A 23 18.91 -8.03 7.90
N ASP A 24 18.07 -7.66 8.86
CA ASP A 24 18.39 -6.75 9.95
C ASP A 24 18.22 -7.50 11.28
N MET A 25 19.32 -7.63 12.03
CA MET A 25 19.34 -8.33 13.32
C MET A 25 18.63 -7.57 14.43
N ASP A 26 18.54 -6.24 14.30
CA ASP A 26 17.93 -5.37 15.30
C ASP A 26 16.42 -5.20 15.05
N ALA A 27 15.94 -5.54 13.84
CA ALA A 27 14.54 -5.47 13.48
C ALA A 27 13.72 -6.62 14.11
N PRO A 28 12.51 -6.36 14.63
CA PRO A 28 11.59 -7.42 15.03
C PRO A 28 11.31 -8.40 13.88
N PHE A 29 11.31 -9.70 14.17
CA PHE A 29 11.04 -10.73 13.17
C PHE A 29 9.74 -10.49 12.40
N PHE A 30 8.68 -10.11 13.09
CA PHE A 30 7.36 -9.86 12.49
C PHE A 30 7.28 -8.59 11.63
N SER A 31 8.28 -7.71 11.67
CA SER A 31 8.37 -6.55 10.77
C SER A 31 9.22 -6.79 9.53
N MET A 32 9.94 -7.93 9.45
CA MET A 32 10.74 -8.27 8.28
C MET A 32 9.88 -8.94 7.21
N LEU A 33 9.61 -8.22 6.11
CA LEU A 33 8.97 -8.77 4.92
C LEU A 33 10.04 -9.19 3.91
N VAL A 34 10.05 -10.49 3.55
CA VAL A 34 10.93 -10.98 2.48
C VAL A 34 10.31 -10.62 1.12
N PRO A 35 11.02 -9.86 0.27
CA PRO A 35 10.55 -9.58 -1.08
C PRO A 35 10.52 -10.87 -1.90
N THR A 36 9.38 -11.11 -2.55
CA THR A 36 9.17 -12.21 -3.48
C THR A 36 8.52 -11.67 -4.75
N VAL A 37 8.41 -12.51 -5.78
CA VAL A 37 7.66 -12.16 -7.00
C VAL A 37 6.24 -11.72 -6.67
N ASP A 38 5.57 -12.40 -5.74
CA ASP A 38 4.20 -12.10 -5.38
C ASP A 38 4.07 -10.80 -4.61
N THR A 39 4.90 -10.59 -3.58
CA THR A 39 4.83 -9.34 -2.80
C THR A 39 5.16 -8.14 -3.66
N THR A 40 6.18 -8.24 -4.52
CA THR A 40 6.56 -7.20 -5.49
C THR A 40 5.40 -6.88 -6.44
N ARG A 41 4.81 -7.90 -7.07
CA ARG A 41 3.71 -7.74 -8.03
C ARG A 41 2.46 -7.13 -7.39
N PHE A 42 2.05 -7.61 -6.22
CA PHE A 42 0.86 -7.08 -5.57
C PHE A 42 1.08 -5.66 -5.06
N SER A 43 2.23 -5.37 -4.45
CA SER A 43 2.58 -4.00 -4.06
C SER A 43 2.58 -3.05 -5.26
N TYR A 44 3.13 -3.45 -6.40
CA TYR A 44 3.10 -2.66 -7.62
C TYR A 44 1.67 -2.37 -8.10
N LEU A 45 0.82 -3.40 -8.13
CA LEU A 45 -0.59 -3.23 -8.55
C LEU A 45 -1.35 -2.28 -7.63
N LEU A 46 -1.11 -2.36 -6.31
CA LEU A 46 -1.70 -1.44 -5.36
C LEU A 46 -1.22 0.00 -5.58
N GLU A 47 0.07 0.19 -5.80
CA GLU A 47 0.66 1.51 -6.09
C GLU A 47 0.02 2.14 -7.34
N VAL A 48 -0.01 1.41 -8.47
CA VAL A 48 -0.62 1.89 -9.72
C VAL A 48 -2.09 2.24 -9.55
N LEU A 49 -2.85 1.44 -8.79
CA LEU A 49 -4.28 1.68 -8.58
C LEU A 49 -4.54 2.85 -7.61
N ILE A 50 -3.71 3.04 -6.59
CA ILE A 50 -3.77 4.21 -5.71
C ILE A 50 -3.49 5.49 -6.51
N GLU A 51 -2.47 5.48 -7.37
CA GLU A 51 -2.18 6.63 -8.24
C GLU A 51 -3.31 6.97 -9.21
N ALA A 52 -4.14 5.97 -9.54
CA ALA A 52 -5.33 6.13 -10.37
C ALA A 52 -6.61 6.42 -9.57
N ASP A 53 -6.51 6.67 -8.26
CA ASP A 53 -7.64 6.87 -7.34
C ASP A 53 -8.65 5.71 -7.37
N ARG A 54 -8.17 4.46 -7.45
CA ARG A 54 -8.98 3.23 -7.48
C ARG A 54 -8.82 2.41 -6.21
N SER A 55 -9.94 2.03 -5.61
CA SER A 55 -9.98 1.12 -4.46
C SER A 55 -9.56 -0.29 -4.85
N VAL A 56 -8.78 -0.93 -3.98
CA VAL A 56 -8.24 -2.29 -4.18
C VAL A 56 -8.73 -3.23 -3.09
N LEU A 57 -9.17 -4.43 -3.49
CA LEU A 57 -9.52 -5.52 -2.56
C LEU A 57 -8.61 -6.73 -2.82
N TYR A 58 -7.79 -7.08 -1.83
CA TYR A 58 -7.05 -8.34 -1.87
C TYR A 58 -7.89 -9.50 -1.36
N THR A 59 -8.13 -10.48 -2.23
CA THR A 59 -8.86 -11.70 -1.91
C THR A 59 -7.91 -12.87 -1.65
N GLY A 60 -8.29 -13.80 -0.77
CA GLY A 60 -7.54 -15.03 -0.51
C GLY A 60 -7.71 -15.51 0.93
N VAL A 61 -7.27 -16.73 1.21
CA VAL A 61 -7.41 -17.36 2.53
C VAL A 61 -6.68 -16.58 3.64
N THR A 62 -7.09 -16.75 4.89
CA THR A 62 -6.43 -16.13 6.06
C THR A 62 -4.97 -16.60 6.20
N GLY A 63 -4.10 -15.74 6.74
CA GLY A 63 -2.69 -16.07 7.03
C GLY A 63 -1.70 -15.98 5.86
N VAL A 64 -2.13 -15.65 4.64
CA VAL A 64 -1.24 -15.61 3.44
C VAL A 64 -0.56 -14.26 3.18
N GLY A 65 -0.38 -13.43 4.21
CA GLY A 65 0.40 -12.18 4.09
C GLY A 65 -0.29 -10.99 3.40
N LYS A 66 -1.57 -11.10 2.97
CA LYS A 66 -2.30 -10.01 2.30
C LYS A 66 -2.21 -8.65 3.02
N SER A 67 -2.51 -8.64 4.33
CA SER A 67 -2.47 -7.42 5.14
C SER A 67 -1.05 -6.87 5.27
N VAL A 68 -0.04 -7.74 5.33
CA VAL A 68 1.37 -7.34 5.44
C VAL A 68 1.81 -6.65 4.15
N VAL A 69 1.49 -7.22 2.98
CA VAL A 69 1.82 -6.64 1.67
C VAL A 69 1.17 -5.27 1.46
N ALA A 70 -0.13 -5.14 1.80
CA ALA A 70 -0.82 -3.86 1.68
C ALA A 70 -0.25 -2.80 2.64
N THR A 71 0.02 -3.19 3.89
CA THR A 71 0.58 -2.29 4.92
C THR A 71 1.98 -1.84 4.56
N ASP A 72 2.84 -2.74 4.10
CA ASP A 72 4.18 -2.42 3.64
C ASP A 72 4.16 -1.44 2.47
N ALA A 73 3.38 -1.73 1.42
CA ALA A 73 3.26 -0.87 0.26
C ALA A 73 2.76 0.54 0.64
N LEU A 74 1.70 0.64 1.46
CA LEU A 74 1.17 1.93 1.90
C LEU A 74 2.18 2.75 2.70
N ARG A 75 2.96 2.10 3.58
CA ARG A 75 4.03 2.78 4.34
C ARG A 75 5.16 3.26 3.44
N ARG A 76 5.55 2.48 2.42
CA ARG A 76 6.56 2.91 1.44
C ARG A 76 6.10 4.11 0.61
N LEU A 77 4.78 4.27 0.42
CA LEU A 77 4.19 5.37 -0.34
C LEU A 77 3.83 6.60 0.50
N GLU A 78 3.92 6.53 1.83
CA GLU A 78 3.59 7.63 2.76
C GLU A 78 4.37 8.91 2.43
N GLU A 79 5.70 8.87 2.47
CA GLU A 79 6.54 10.04 2.13
C GLU A 79 6.53 10.39 0.63
N PRO A 80 6.74 9.45 -0.32
CA PRO A 80 6.87 9.80 -1.74
C PRO A 80 5.57 10.33 -2.38
N LYS A 81 4.41 9.92 -1.86
CA LYS A 81 3.09 10.30 -2.39
C LYS A 81 2.29 11.19 -1.44
N GLY A 82 2.84 11.54 -0.27
CA GLY A 82 2.15 12.34 0.75
C GLY A 82 0.88 11.66 1.27
N LEU A 83 0.88 10.32 1.33
CA LEU A 83 -0.27 9.55 1.80
C LEU A 83 -0.28 9.48 3.32
N VAL A 84 -1.45 9.53 3.94
CA VAL A 84 -1.62 9.27 5.37
C VAL A 84 -2.37 7.94 5.54
N PRO A 85 -1.66 6.80 5.69
CA PRO A 85 -2.31 5.50 5.78
C PRO A 85 -3.05 5.34 7.12
N ILE A 86 -4.30 4.89 7.05
CA ILE A 86 -5.14 4.57 8.21
C ILE A 86 -5.42 3.07 8.21
N PHE A 87 -4.97 2.37 9.26
CA PHE A 87 -5.17 0.93 9.42
C PHE A 87 -6.32 0.68 10.40
N ILE A 88 -7.41 0.07 9.91
CA ILE A 88 -8.61 -0.22 10.70
C ILE A 88 -8.80 -1.74 10.78
N ASN A 89 -8.90 -2.26 12.00
CA ASN A 89 -9.22 -3.67 12.26
C ASN A 89 -10.69 -3.79 12.65
N PHE A 90 -11.46 -4.56 11.88
CA PHE A 90 -12.86 -4.82 12.17
C PHE A 90 -13.03 -6.10 12.98
N SER A 91 -13.98 -6.08 13.90
CA SER A 91 -14.49 -7.24 14.62
C SER A 91 -16.03 -7.24 14.57
N ALA A 92 -16.65 -8.27 15.12
CA ALA A 92 -18.11 -8.33 15.25
C ALA A 92 -18.70 -7.21 16.14
N GLN A 93 -17.86 -6.52 16.92
CA GLN A 93 -18.28 -5.44 17.82
C GLN A 93 -17.98 -4.04 17.28
N THR A 94 -17.37 -3.92 16.09
CA THR A 94 -17.04 -2.61 15.51
C THR A 94 -18.30 -1.97 14.94
N ALA A 95 -18.78 -0.89 15.57
CA ALA A 95 -19.90 -0.11 15.10
C ALA A 95 -19.48 0.92 14.04
N ALA A 96 -20.47 1.46 13.32
CA ALA A 96 -20.24 2.52 12.33
C ALA A 96 -19.59 3.77 12.94
N LEU A 97 -19.99 4.13 14.17
CA LEU A 97 -19.42 5.26 14.89
C LEU A 97 -17.93 5.07 15.18
N ASP A 98 -17.51 3.86 15.56
CA ASP A 98 -16.10 3.55 15.83
C ASP A 98 -15.24 3.78 14.59
N THR A 99 -15.75 3.36 13.41
CA THR A 99 -15.06 3.54 12.13
C THR A 99 -14.91 5.01 11.79
N GLN A 100 -15.97 5.80 11.96
CA GLN A 100 -15.91 7.25 11.72
C GLN A 100 -14.91 7.93 12.65
N LEU A 101 -14.97 7.65 13.95
CA LEU A 101 -14.05 8.22 14.93
C LEU A 101 -12.59 7.85 14.65
N LEU A 102 -12.32 6.62 14.20
CA LEU A 102 -10.98 6.19 13.80
C LEU A 102 -10.45 7.00 12.61
N ILE A 103 -11.26 7.22 11.59
CA ILE A 103 -10.87 8.03 10.43
C ILE A 103 -10.64 9.48 10.85
N GLU A 104 -11.59 10.08 11.58
CA GLU A 104 -11.50 11.47 12.04
C GLU A 104 -10.33 11.70 13.00
N SER A 105 -9.89 10.69 13.75
CA SER A 105 -8.75 10.82 14.69
C SER A 105 -7.43 11.20 14.02
N LYS A 106 -7.30 10.97 12.71
CA LYS A 106 -6.12 11.31 11.90
C LYS A 106 -6.27 12.62 11.13
N LEU A 107 -7.40 13.31 11.29
CA LEU A 107 -7.73 14.54 10.58
C LEU A 107 -7.83 15.72 11.57
N GLU A 108 -7.39 16.90 11.14
CA GLU A 108 -7.64 18.11 11.90
C GLU A 108 -9.06 18.64 11.65
N LYS A 109 -9.80 18.86 12.74
CA LYS A 109 -11.15 19.43 12.65
C LYS A 109 -11.08 20.92 12.31
N LYS A 110 -11.22 21.26 11.03
CA LYS A 110 -11.42 22.66 10.62
C LYS A 110 -12.81 23.13 11.04
N ARG A 111 -12.87 24.21 11.83
CA ARG A 111 -14.14 24.89 12.11
C ARG A 111 -14.61 25.57 10.82
N LYS A 112 -15.87 25.34 10.43
CA LYS A 112 -16.50 26.07 9.33
C LYS A 112 -16.58 27.55 9.74
N THR A 113 -15.69 28.40 9.24
CA THR A 113 -15.95 29.84 9.24
C THR A 113 -17.15 30.03 8.30
N ARG A 114 -18.33 30.27 8.88
CA ARG A 114 -19.44 30.85 8.11
C ARG A 114 -18.97 32.22 7.67
N LEU A 115 -18.59 32.35 6.40
CA LEU A 115 -18.70 33.63 5.69
C LEU A 115 -20.19 33.91 5.48
#